data_AF-A0A5C7X6R3-F1
#
_entry.id   AF-A0A5C7X6R3-F1
#
_cell.length_a   1.000
_cell.length_b   1.000
_cell.length_c   1.000
_cell.angle_alpha   90.00
_cell.angle_beta   90.00
_cell.angle_gamma   90.00
#
_symmetry.space_group_name_H-M   'P 1'
#
loop_
_entity.id
_entity.type
_entity.pdbx_description
1 polymer ?
#
loop_
_entity_poly.entity_id
_entity_poly.type
_entity_poly.pdbx_seq_one_letter_code
_entity_poly.pdbx_strand_id
1 'polypeptide(L)'
;MDIKTVDQRYSISDQLTEADLDTLAAQGITLVVNFRPDGEGGESQPTNAALAAKAAALGMAYAHIPVLPNQIQPAHVQQLQALLSAHPGPALGFCRTGNRANQAYQMALQAPAGAKPACCSQPAAQEGLINKVKSWFND
;
A
#
# COMPACT_ATOMS: atom_id res chain seq x y z
N MET A 1 -3.82 16.34 -0.24
CA MET A 1 -4.65 15.14 -0.14
C MET A 1 -5.98 15.35 -0.84
N ASP A 2 -6.16 14.70 -1.99
CA ASP A 2 -7.42 14.53 -2.73
C ASP A 2 -7.85 13.08 -2.62
N ILE A 3 -8.94 12.78 -1.91
CA ILE A 3 -9.44 11.40 -1.70
C ILE A 3 -10.58 11.11 -2.68
N LYS A 4 -10.46 9.98 -3.37
CA LYS A 4 -11.52 9.46 -4.25
C LYS A 4 -11.93 8.07 -3.81
N THR A 5 -13.21 7.90 -3.49
CA THR A 5 -13.78 6.59 -3.20
C THR A 5 -13.89 5.78 -4.49
N VAL A 6 -13.30 4.60 -4.52
CA VAL A 6 -13.34 3.68 -5.67
C VAL A 6 -14.37 2.57 -5.44
N ASP A 7 -14.49 2.13 -4.19
CA ASP A 7 -15.42 1.10 -3.74
C ASP A 7 -15.80 1.33 -2.27
N GLN A 8 -16.79 0.59 -1.76
CA GLN A 8 -17.33 0.71 -0.40
C GLN A 8 -16.26 0.66 0.70
N ARG A 9 -15.17 -0.09 0.47
CA ARG A 9 -14.07 -0.26 1.43
C ARG A 9 -12.71 0.22 0.92
N TYR A 10 -12.65 0.80 -0.29
CA TYR A 10 -11.38 1.19 -0.89
C TYR A 10 -11.45 2.59 -1.48
N SER A 11 -10.53 3.44 -1.03
CA SER A 11 -10.32 4.78 -1.55
C SER A 11 -8.90 4.93 -2.09
N ILE A 12 -8.70 5.94 -2.92
CA ILE A 12 -7.37 6.32 -3.41
C ILE A 12 -7.07 7.76 -3.10
N SER A 13 -5.78 8.10 -3.04
CA SER A 13 -5.34 9.50 -2.93
C SER A 13 -4.06 9.80 -3.72
N ASP A 14 -3.77 11.09 -3.89
CA ASP A 14 -2.48 11.61 -4.29
C ASP A 14 -1.44 11.44 -3.17
N GLN A 15 -0.30 12.12 -3.26
CA GLN A 15 0.76 11.98 -2.26
C GLN A 15 0.25 12.35 -0.86
N LEU A 16 0.43 11.43 0.09
CA LEU A 16 0.14 11.66 1.50
C LEU A 16 1.34 12.27 2.23
N THR A 17 1.02 13.07 3.24
CA THR A 17 1.94 13.54 4.29
C THR A 17 1.66 12.81 5.61
N GLU A 18 2.52 13.01 6.62
CA GLU A 18 2.27 12.47 7.96
C GLU A 18 1.01 13.05 8.61
N ALA A 19 0.68 14.32 8.34
CA ALA A 19 -0.54 14.96 8.85
C ALA A 19 -1.82 14.41 8.18
N ASP A 20 -1.72 14.00 6.92
CA ASP A 20 -2.83 13.33 6.24
C ASP A 20 -3.15 12.00 6.93
N LEU A 21 -2.15 11.27 7.44
CA LEU A 21 -2.37 10.02 8.18
C LEU A 21 -3.17 10.23 9.46
N ASP A 22 -2.98 11.35 10.17
CA ASP A 22 -3.82 11.70 11.33
C ASP A 22 -5.29 11.85 10.92
N THR A 23 -5.52 12.50 9.78
CA THR A 23 -6.87 12.70 9.23
C THR A 23 -7.50 11.37 8.80
N LEU A 24 -6.73 10.49 8.16
CA LEU A 24 -7.19 9.16 7.73
C LEU A 24 -7.55 8.26 8.92
N ALA A 25 -6.75 8.30 9.99
CA ALA A 25 -7.06 7.57 11.22
C ALA A 25 -8.37 8.05 11.85
N ALA A 26 -8.61 9.37 11.88
CA ALA A 26 -9.86 9.95 12.37
C ALA A 26 -11.08 9.58 11.49
N GLN A 27 -10.87 9.34 10.20
CA GLN A 27 -11.89 8.85 9.27
C GLN A 27 -12.13 7.33 9.36
N GLY A 28 -11.39 6.61 10.21
CA GLY A 28 -11.53 5.17 10.40
C GLY A 28 -10.85 4.32 9.32
N ILE A 29 -9.91 4.88 8.56
CA ILE A 29 -9.04 4.09 7.70
C ILE A 29 -8.18 3.17 8.57
N THR A 30 -8.12 1.89 8.21
CA THR A 30 -7.41 0.85 8.96
C THR A 30 -6.19 0.32 8.24
N LEU A 31 -6.12 0.50 6.92
CA LEU A 31 -4.99 0.08 6.07
C LEU A 31 -4.63 1.19 5.08
N VAL A 32 -3.35 1.53 5.02
CA VAL A 32 -2.78 2.42 4.00
C VAL A 32 -1.79 1.63 3.13
N VAL A 33 -1.90 1.75 1.81
CA VAL A 33 -1.01 1.08 0.84
C VAL A 33 -0.29 2.12 -0.01
N ASN A 34 1.03 2.18 0.10
CA ASN A 34 1.89 3.08 -0.66
C ASN A 34 2.40 2.39 -1.93
N PHE A 35 2.02 2.91 -3.09
CA PHE A 35 2.49 2.44 -4.39
C PHE A 35 3.64 3.28 -4.97
N ARG A 36 4.11 4.31 -4.25
CA ARG A 36 5.16 5.22 -4.69
C ARG A 36 6.53 4.74 -4.17
N PRO A 37 7.50 4.47 -5.06
CA PRO A 37 8.89 4.29 -4.65
C PRO A 37 9.44 5.54 -3.97
N ASP A 38 10.34 5.37 -3.00
CA ASP A 38 11.05 6.49 -2.39
C ASP A 38 11.94 7.21 -3.41
N GLY A 39 12.09 8.52 -3.21
CA GLY A 39 12.93 9.38 -4.06
C GLY A 39 12.31 9.81 -5.39
N GLU A 40 11.13 9.31 -5.79
CA GLU A 40 10.47 9.72 -7.05
C GLU A 40 10.18 11.24 -7.10
N GLY A 41 9.85 11.86 -5.96
CA GLY A 41 9.59 13.30 -5.83
C GLY A 41 10.75 14.13 -5.28
N GLY A 42 11.96 13.55 -5.21
CA GLY A 42 13.09 14.18 -4.54
C GLY A 42 12.83 14.46 -3.05
N GLU A 43 13.48 15.47 -2.51
CA GLU A 43 13.44 15.83 -1.07
C GLU A 43 12.05 16.20 -0.55
N SER A 44 11.17 16.64 -1.44
CA SER A 44 9.79 16.99 -1.09
C SER A 44 8.88 15.79 -0.85
N GLN A 45 9.31 14.59 -1.23
CA GLN A 45 8.56 13.36 -1.00
C GLN A 45 8.80 12.86 0.43
N PRO A 46 7.75 12.70 1.25
CA PRO A 46 7.87 11.98 2.52
C PRO A 46 8.37 10.56 2.27
N THR A 47 9.34 10.10 3.07
CA THR A 47 9.87 8.75 2.93
C THR A 47 8.83 7.73 3.36
N ASN A 48 8.87 6.57 2.72
CA ASN A 48 8.06 5.43 3.09
C ASN A 48 8.24 5.08 4.58
N ALA A 49 9.47 5.14 5.08
CA ALA A 49 9.78 4.87 6.48
C ALA A 49 9.07 5.84 7.45
N ALA A 50 9.06 7.14 7.15
CA ALA A 50 8.38 8.13 7.98
C ALA A 50 6.86 7.89 8.00
N LEU A 51 6.26 7.66 6.84
CA LEU A 51 4.82 7.37 6.73
C LEU A 51 4.44 6.06 7.43
N ALA A 52 5.26 5.02 7.30
CA ALA A 52 5.04 3.74 7.98
C ALA A 52 5.10 3.88 9.50
N ALA A 53 6.10 4.61 10.02
CA ALA A 53 6.23 4.87 11.45
C ALA A 53 5.03 5.66 12.00
N LYS A 54 4.58 6.69 11.28
CA LYS A 54 3.41 7.50 11.63
C LYS A 54 2.12 6.67 11.62
N ALA A 55 1.90 5.85 10.58
CA ALA A 55 0.74 4.98 10.50
C ALA A 55 0.71 3.96 11.66
N ALA A 56 1.85 3.37 11.99
CA ALA A 56 1.98 2.45 13.13
C ALA A 56 1.67 3.14 14.47
N ALA A 57 2.14 4.38 14.68
CA ALA A 57 1.83 5.15 15.88
C ALA A 57 0.32 5.46 16.03
N LEU A 58 -0.40 5.53 14.91
CA LEU A 58 -1.85 5.72 14.86
C LEU A 58 -2.64 4.40 14.91
N GLY A 59 -1.97 3.25 15.02
CA GLY A 59 -2.60 1.93 15.04
C GLY A 59 -3.16 1.47 13.69
N MET A 60 -2.77 2.11 12.58
CA MET A 60 -3.13 1.71 11.23
C MET A 60 -2.14 0.69 10.68
N ALA A 61 -2.63 -0.26 9.89
CA ALA A 61 -1.78 -1.09 9.06
C ALA A 61 -1.21 -0.26 7.90
N TYR A 62 0.04 -0.52 7.55
CA TYR A 62 0.72 0.15 6.45
C TYR A 62 1.48 -0.86 5.61
N ALA A 63 1.37 -0.76 4.28
CA ALA A 63 2.09 -1.60 3.34
C ALA A 63 2.75 -0.78 2.24
N HIS A 64 3.93 -1.20 1.81
CA HIS A 64 4.67 -0.60 0.70
C HIS A 64 4.77 -1.59 -0.46
N ILE A 65 4.17 -1.23 -1.60
CA ILE A 65 4.23 -2.00 -2.85
C ILE A 65 4.76 -1.03 -3.91
N PRO A 66 6.07 -0.74 -3.95
CA PRO A 66 6.62 0.28 -4.84
C PRO A 66 6.44 -0.12 -6.31
N VAL A 67 5.73 0.71 -7.08
CA VAL A 67 5.48 0.46 -8.51
C VAL A 67 5.98 1.64 -9.35
N LEU A 68 6.82 1.34 -10.34
CA LEU A 68 7.23 2.32 -11.34
C LEU A 68 6.05 2.67 -12.27
N PRO A 69 6.00 3.90 -12.82
CA PRO A 69 4.94 4.29 -13.76
C PRO A 69 4.77 3.28 -14.89
N ASN A 70 3.52 2.85 -15.13
CA ASN A 70 3.13 1.89 -16.17
C ASN A 70 3.74 0.48 -16.03
N GLN A 71 4.21 0.09 -14.84
CA GLN A 71 4.84 -1.21 -14.58
C GLN A 71 4.14 -2.00 -13.47
N ILE A 72 2.80 -2.06 -13.50
CA ILE A 72 2.04 -2.91 -12.57
C ILE A 72 2.15 -4.36 -13.02
N GLN A 73 2.82 -5.18 -12.20
CA GLN A 73 3.01 -6.60 -12.42
C GLN A 73 1.98 -7.44 -11.65
N PRO A 74 1.72 -8.69 -12.07
CA PRO A 74 0.82 -9.60 -11.35
C PRO A 74 1.16 -9.78 -9.86
N ALA A 75 2.45 -9.74 -9.50
CA ALA A 75 2.89 -9.83 -8.11
C ALA A 75 2.36 -8.68 -7.24
N HIS A 76 2.33 -7.44 -7.75
CA HIS A 76 1.79 -6.28 -7.03
C HIS A 76 0.28 -6.45 -6.78
N VAL A 77 -0.42 -7.00 -7.77
CA VAL A 77 -1.87 -7.28 -7.69
C VAL A 77 -2.15 -8.35 -6.65
N GLN A 78 -1.38 -9.43 -6.64
CA GLN A 78 -1.49 -10.51 -5.66
C GLN A 78 -1.20 -10.02 -4.24
N GLN A 79 -0.18 -9.18 -4.06
CA GLN A 79 0.13 -8.55 -2.77
C GLN A 79 -1.03 -7.68 -2.28
N LEU A 80 -1.61 -6.86 -3.16
CA LEU A 80 -2.78 -6.04 -2.82
C LEU A 80 -3.98 -6.91 -2.44
N GLN A 81 -4.29 -7.95 -3.21
CA GLN A 81 -5.39 -8.88 -2.90
C GLN A 81 -5.20 -9.54 -1.52
N ALA A 82 -3.99 -9.99 -1.21
CA ALA A 82 -3.66 -10.58 0.08
C ALA A 82 -3.86 -9.59 1.25
N LEU A 83 -3.39 -8.34 1.07
CA LEU A 83 -3.55 -7.28 2.08
C LEU A 83 -5.03 -6.95 2.32
N LEU A 84 -5.82 -6.74 1.26
CA LEU A 84 -7.24 -6.42 1.37
C LEU A 84 -8.05 -7.58 1.97
N SER A 85 -7.61 -8.82 1.75
CA SER A 85 -8.24 -10.00 2.37
C SER A 85 -7.90 -10.10 3.87
N ALA A 86 -6.67 -9.79 4.25
CA ALA A 86 -6.23 -9.80 5.65
C ALA A 86 -6.75 -8.60 6.47
N HIS A 87 -7.05 -7.49 5.81
CA HIS A 87 -7.55 -6.25 6.42
C HIS A 87 -8.92 -5.89 5.87
N PRO A 88 -10.02 -6.47 6.40
CA PRO A 88 -11.36 -6.26 5.86
C PRO A 88 -11.97 -4.88 6.18
N GLY A 89 -11.26 -4.00 6.90
CA GLY A 89 -11.71 -2.63 7.17
C GLY A 89 -11.51 -1.68 5.99
N PRO A 90 -11.83 -0.38 6.16
CA PRO A 90 -11.58 0.63 5.14
C PRO A 90 -10.08 0.75 4.85
N ALA A 91 -9.73 0.71 3.57
CA ALA A 91 -8.36 0.80 3.07
C ALA A 91 -8.20 1.99 2.11
N LEU A 92 -7.00 2.57 2.10
CA LEU A 92 -6.63 3.64 1.18
C LEU A 92 -5.31 3.35 0.49
N GLY A 93 -5.31 3.38 -0.85
CA GLY A 93 -4.10 3.27 -1.66
C GLY A 93 -3.65 4.64 -2.19
N PHE A 94 -2.36 4.95 -2.14
CA PHE A 94 -1.85 6.20 -2.68
C PHE A 94 -0.60 6.02 -3.53
N CYS A 95 -0.30 7.02 -4.35
CA CYS A 95 1.01 7.15 -5.00
C CYS A 95 1.35 8.63 -5.19
N ARG A 96 1.87 9.05 -6.35
CA ARG A 96 2.01 10.48 -6.68
C ARG A 96 0.66 11.15 -6.97
N THR A 97 -0.22 10.47 -7.72
CA THR A 97 -1.50 11.04 -8.21
C THR A 97 -2.70 10.10 -8.01
N GLY A 98 -2.52 8.99 -7.29
CA GLY A 98 -3.55 7.95 -7.10
C GLY A 98 -3.72 6.95 -8.25
N ASN A 99 -3.23 7.24 -9.46
CA ASN A 99 -3.46 6.39 -10.65
C ASN A 99 -2.90 4.97 -10.53
N ARG A 100 -1.74 4.76 -9.88
CA ARG A 100 -1.18 3.41 -9.68
C ARG A 100 -2.05 2.59 -8.73
N ALA A 101 -2.50 3.20 -7.64
CA ALA A 101 -3.36 2.56 -6.65
C ALA A 101 -4.72 2.18 -7.27
N ASN A 102 -5.28 3.04 -8.12
CA ASN A 102 -6.52 2.73 -8.84
C ASN A 102 -6.32 1.55 -9.80
N GLN A 103 -5.31 1.61 -10.66
CA GLN A 103 -5.05 0.53 -11.64
C GLN A 103 -4.77 -0.81 -10.96
N ALA A 104 -3.95 -0.83 -9.91
CA ALA A 104 -3.67 -2.05 -9.16
C ALA A 104 -4.94 -2.63 -8.53
N TYR A 105 -5.82 -1.77 -8.00
CA TYR A 105 -7.11 -2.20 -7.46
C TYR A 105 -8.05 -2.76 -8.55
N GLN A 106 -8.19 -2.08 -9.68
CA GLN A 106 -9.02 -2.57 -10.79
C GLN A 106 -8.52 -3.92 -11.32
N MET A 107 -7.20 -4.09 -11.43
CA MET A 107 -6.60 -5.39 -11.79
C MET A 107 -6.85 -6.45 -10.71
N ALA A 108 -6.82 -6.08 -9.43
CA ALA A 108 -7.11 -6.99 -8.32
C ALA A 108 -8.56 -7.48 -8.30
N LEU A 109 -9.53 -6.67 -8.76
CA LEU A 109 -10.92 -7.09 -8.91
C LEU A 109 -11.13 -8.08 -10.06
N GLN A 110 -10.34 -7.96 -11.12
CA GLN A 110 -10.45 -8.79 -12.32
C GLN A 110 -9.62 -10.09 -12.24
N ALA A 111 -8.57 -10.09 -11.42
CA ALA A 111 -7.72 -11.25 -11.23
C ALA A 111 -8.48 -12.35 -10.45
N PRO A 112 -8.37 -13.63 -10.86
CA PRO A 112 -8.97 -14.74 -10.13
C PRO A 112 -8.47 -14.75 -8.69
N ALA A 113 -9.38 -14.97 -7.74
CA ALA A 113 -9.04 -15.03 -6.33
C ALA A 113 -8.01 -16.15 -6.09
N GLY A 114 -6.82 -15.79 -5.64
CA GLY A 114 -5.88 -16.74 -5.05
C GLY A 114 -4.97 -17.49 -6.03
N ALA A 115 -4.23 -16.80 -6.89
CA ALA A 115 -2.94 -17.33 -7.33
C ALA A 115 -1.88 -16.94 -6.27
N LYS A 116 -1.28 -17.95 -5.62
CA LYS A 116 -0.13 -17.82 -4.71
C LYS A 116 0.94 -16.95 -5.41
N PRO A 117 1.56 -15.96 -4.74
CA PRO A 117 2.58 -15.13 -5.38
C PRO A 117 3.69 -16.01 -5.93
N ALA A 118 4.12 -15.76 -7.17
CA ALA A 118 5.25 -16.45 -7.82
C ALA A 118 6.60 -16.03 -7.19
N CYS A 119 6.70 -16.09 -5.85
CA CYS A 119 7.78 -15.58 -5.03
C CYS A 119 9.06 -16.45 -5.07
N CYS A 120 9.00 -17.70 -5.52
CA CYS A 120 10.20 -18.53 -5.61
C CYS A 120 11.01 -18.18 -6.88
N SER A 121 11.59 -16.98 -6.97
CA SER A 121 12.74 -16.71 -7.88
C SER A 121 13.37 -15.30 -7.79
N GLN A 122 13.35 -14.57 -6.66
CA GLN A 122 14.28 -13.42 -6.51
C GLN A 122 14.87 -13.31 -5.08
N PRO A 123 16.20 -13.17 -4.93
CA PRO A 123 16.86 -13.07 -3.64
C PRO A 123 16.69 -11.68 -3.00
N ALA A 124 16.68 -11.71 -1.66
CA ALA A 124 16.29 -10.66 -0.73
C ALA A 124 17.13 -9.38 -0.78
N ALA A 125 16.44 -8.24 -0.68
CA ALA A 125 16.93 -7.04 -0.01
C ALA A 125 15.71 -6.23 0.50
N GLN A 126 15.15 -6.64 1.63
CA GLN A 126 14.13 -5.87 2.37
C GLN A 126 14.45 -5.91 3.86
N GLU A 127 15.30 -4.97 4.29
CA GLU A 127 15.38 -4.54 5.68
C GLU A 127 14.28 -3.50 5.93
N GLY A 128 13.40 -3.78 6.89
CA GLY A 128 12.33 -2.86 7.29
C GLY A 128 11.07 -3.54 7.84
N LEU A 129 11.21 -4.57 8.66
CA LEU A 129 10.10 -5.13 9.45
C LEU A 129 10.00 -4.39 10.78
N ILE A 130 8.90 -3.66 10.99
CA ILE A 130 8.49 -3.22 12.33
C ILE A 130 7.05 -3.69 12.58
N ASN A 131 6.97 -4.86 13.23
CA ASN A 131 5.92 -5.41 14.10
C ASN A 131 4.51 -4.81 13.94
N LYS A 132 3.54 -5.50 13.32
CA LYS A 132 2.79 -6.60 13.94
C LYS A 132 2.15 -7.51 12.87
N VAL A 133 2.97 -8.07 11.99
CA VAL A 133 2.58 -9.19 11.13
C VAL A 133 3.56 -10.30 11.45
N LYS A 134 3.06 -11.41 11.98
CA LYS A 134 3.82 -12.66 12.10
C LYS A 134 4.55 -12.90 10.78
N SER A 135 5.78 -13.37 10.86
CA SER A 135 6.60 -13.88 9.76
C SER A 135 5.78 -14.65 8.71
N TRP A 136 5.84 -14.22 7.44
CA TRP A 136 5.39 -14.98 6.27
C TRP A 136 6.42 -14.96 5.12
N PHE A 137 7.63 -14.45 5.33
CA PHE A 137 8.67 -14.31 4.29
C PHE A 137 10.09 -14.73 4.74
N ASN A 138 10.20 -15.81 5.53
CA ASN A 138 11.47 -16.56 5.64
C ASN A 138 11.19 -17.95 6.22
N ASP A 139 11.11 -18.95 5.35
CA ASP A 139 11.50 -20.35 5.55
C ASP A 139 11.72 -20.98 4.16
#